data_AF-A0A821VXG9-F1
#
_entry.id   AF-A0A821VXG9-F1
#
_cell.length_a   1.000
_cell.length_b   1.000
_cell.length_c   1.000
_cell.angle_alpha   90.00
_cell.angle_beta   90.00
_cell.angle_gamma   90.00
#
_symmetry.space_group_name_H-M   'P 1'
#
loop_
_entity.id
_entity.type
_entity.pdbx_description
1 polymer ?
#
loop_
_entity_poly.entity_id
_entity_poly.type
_entity_poly.pdbx_seq_one_letter_code
_entity_poly.pdbx_strand_id
1 'polypeptide(L)'
;TTQKILFVLTSHDIFPNGHPTGWCLPEAAHPYCVLENHFTIEWASPKGGHAPLDPSSVENFKDDVECKQFLSDNKAKQGYENTKKLTDINVNDYVALVYVGGHGPCFDLSEDKTSIKLAEEF
;
A
#
# COMPACT_ATOMS: atom_id res chain seq x y z
N THR A 1 -11.08 -21.67 2.90
CA THR A 1 -10.08 -20.66 3.29
C THR A 1 -10.35 -19.42 2.47
N THR A 2 -10.53 -18.25 3.10
CA THR A 2 -10.67 -16.99 2.35
C THR A 2 -9.35 -16.69 1.64
N GLN A 3 -9.40 -16.37 0.34
CA GLN A 3 -8.22 -16.03 -0.44
C GLN A 3 -7.62 -14.69 0.01
N LYS A 4 -6.30 -14.52 -0.15
CA LYS A 4 -5.58 -13.33 0.30
C LYS A 4 -5.08 -12.47 -0.86
N ILE A 5 -5.14 -11.16 -0.71
CA ILE A 5 -4.54 -10.18 -1.61
C ILE A 5 -3.50 -9.38 -0.82
N LEU A 6 -2.31 -9.19 -1.39
CA LEU A 6 -1.27 -8.36 -0.79
C LEU A 6 -1.27 -6.97 -1.43
N PHE A 7 -1.50 -5.94 -0.62
CA PHE A 7 -1.27 -4.55 -1.02
C PHE A 7 0.17 -4.18 -0.66
N VAL A 8 0.95 -3.78 -1.67
CA VAL A 8 2.34 -3.37 -1.51
C VAL A 8 2.41 -1.84 -1.55
N LEU A 9 2.92 -1.26 -0.46
CA LEU A 9 3.09 0.17 -0.28
C LEU A 9 4.57 0.54 -0.27
N THR A 10 4.87 1.77 -0.62
CA THR A 10 6.20 2.37 -0.42
C THR A 10 6.52 2.55 1.07
N SER A 11 7.81 2.64 1.40
CA SER A 11 8.36 3.10 2.67
C SER A 11 9.12 4.45 2.53
N HIS A 12 8.93 5.15 1.41
CA HIS A 12 9.59 6.42 1.09
C HIS A 12 8.62 7.60 1.26
N ASP A 13 9.05 8.64 1.99
CA ASP A 13 8.18 9.68 2.52
C ASP A 13 8.58 11.11 2.12
N ILE A 14 9.69 11.31 1.40
CA ILE A 14 10.21 12.65 1.12
C ILE A 14 10.88 12.78 -0.24
N PHE A 15 10.46 13.78 -1.02
CA PHE A 15 11.14 14.14 -2.26
C PHE A 15 12.56 14.71 -2.02
N PRO A 16 13.44 14.71 -3.04
CA PRO A 16 14.76 15.35 -2.94
C PRO A 16 14.73 16.85 -2.59
N ASN A 17 13.62 17.53 -2.87
CA ASN A 17 13.41 18.94 -2.53
C ASN A 17 12.86 19.15 -1.10
N GLY A 18 12.70 18.09 -0.31
CA GLY A 18 12.24 18.14 1.07
C GLY A 18 10.72 18.14 1.27
N HIS A 19 9.93 18.14 0.20
CA HIS A 19 8.47 18.02 0.32
C HIS A 19 8.04 16.57 0.64
N PRO A 20 6.99 16.36 1.47
CA PRO A 20 6.53 15.02 1.79
C PRO A 20 5.92 14.32 0.57
N THR A 21 6.03 12.99 0.53
CA THR A 21 5.38 12.09 -0.43
C THR A 21 5.01 10.77 0.24
N GLY A 22 4.59 9.79 -0.54
CA GLY A 22 4.17 8.49 -0.04
C GLY A 22 3.42 7.68 -1.11
N TRP A 23 2.58 6.76 -0.64
CA TRP A 23 1.58 6.11 -1.48
C TRP A 23 0.36 7.02 -1.71
N CYS A 24 -0.33 6.84 -2.84
CA CYS A 24 -1.49 7.65 -3.23
C CYS A 24 -2.80 7.13 -2.63
N LEU A 25 -3.55 7.97 -1.90
CA LEU A 25 -4.77 7.59 -1.19
C LEU A 25 -5.81 6.82 -2.05
N PRO A 26 -6.32 7.37 -3.17
CA PRO A 26 -7.36 6.70 -3.96
C PRO A 26 -6.89 5.36 -4.53
N GLU A 27 -5.60 5.22 -4.84
CA GLU A 27 -5.04 3.99 -5.41
C GLU A 27 -5.00 2.83 -4.41
N ALA A 28 -5.06 3.10 -3.11
CA ALA A 28 -5.31 2.09 -2.09
C ALA A 28 -6.81 1.99 -1.75
N ALA A 29 -7.48 3.12 -1.56
CA ALA A 29 -8.84 3.18 -1.04
C ALA A 29 -9.86 2.52 -1.98
N HIS A 30 -9.87 2.90 -3.26
CA HIS A 30 -10.85 2.40 -4.23
C HIS A 30 -10.78 0.87 -4.40
N PRO A 31 -9.61 0.24 -4.65
CA PRO A 31 -9.54 -1.22 -4.72
C PRO A 31 -9.82 -1.89 -3.37
N TYR A 32 -9.41 -1.29 -2.24
CA TYR A 32 -9.73 -1.85 -0.92
C TYR A 32 -11.23 -1.93 -0.69
N CYS A 33 -11.98 -0.84 -0.92
CA CYS A 33 -13.43 -0.77 -0.71
C CYS A 33 -14.19 -1.83 -1.52
N VAL A 34 -13.73 -2.13 -2.74
CA VAL A 34 -14.30 -3.18 -3.59
C VAL A 34 -13.93 -4.57 -3.10
N LEU A 35 -12.71 -4.79 -2.61
CA LEU A 35 -12.16 -6.14 -2.37
C LEU A 35 -12.31 -6.64 -0.93
N GLU A 36 -12.43 -5.75 0.06
CA GLU A 36 -12.28 -6.10 1.48
C GLU A 36 -13.37 -7.00 2.05
N ASN A 37 -14.53 -7.07 1.38
CA ASN A 37 -15.64 -7.97 1.69
C ASN A 37 -15.52 -9.34 1.01
N HIS A 38 -14.59 -9.51 0.07
CA HIS A 38 -14.41 -10.74 -0.71
C HIS A 38 -13.09 -11.46 -0.40
N PHE A 39 -12.07 -10.70 0.00
CA PHE A 39 -10.71 -11.21 0.23
C PHE A 39 -10.16 -10.74 1.57
N THR A 40 -9.23 -11.52 2.13
CA THR A 40 -8.39 -11.03 3.21
C THR A 40 -7.29 -10.15 2.61
N ILE A 41 -7.29 -8.87 2.95
CA ILE A 41 -6.27 -7.93 2.50
C ILE A 41 -5.18 -7.85 3.56
N GLU A 42 -3.94 -8.11 3.15
CA GLU A 42 -2.75 -7.84 3.96
C GLU A 42 -1.91 -6.75 3.30
N TRP A 43 -1.08 -6.09 4.09
CA TRP A 43 -0.30 -4.93 3.65
C TRP A 43 1.18 -5.20 3.89
N ALA A 44 2.02 -4.84 2.93
CA ALA A 44 3.47 -4.94 3.06
C ALA A 44 4.17 -3.69 2.51
N SER A 45 5.37 -3.43 3.02
CA SER A 45 6.27 -2.40 2.51
C SER A 45 7.73 -2.82 2.69
N PRO A 46 8.70 -2.22 1.96
CA PRO A 46 10.11 -2.60 2.06
C PRO A 46 10.65 -2.62 3.48
N LYS A 47 10.27 -1.63 4.30
CA LYS A 47 10.73 -1.51 5.70
C LYS A 47 9.79 -2.18 6.71
N GLY A 48 8.54 -2.49 6.32
CA GLY A 48 7.49 -2.87 7.26
C GLY A 48 7.10 -1.71 8.19
N GLY A 49 6.15 -1.95 9.08
CA GLY A 49 5.63 -0.92 9.98
C GLY A 49 4.81 0.14 9.24
N HIS A 50 4.95 1.40 9.63
CA HIS A 50 4.17 2.51 9.06
C HIS A 50 4.57 2.80 7.61
N ALA A 51 3.61 2.72 6.69
CA ALA A 51 3.78 3.14 5.30
C ALA A 51 3.29 4.59 5.11
N PRO A 52 4.15 5.51 4.62
CA PRO A 52 3.83 6.93 4.52
C PRO A 52 2.78 7.21 3.45
N LEU A 53 1.69 7.86 3.85
CA LEU A 53 0.63 8.34 2.96
C LEU A 53 0.99 9.72 2.39
N ASP A 54 0.85 9.90 1.08
CA ASP A 54 1.11 11.20 0.43
C ASP A 54 0.04 12.23 0.87
N PRO A 55 0.41 13.29 1.62
CA PRO A 55 -0.55 14.29 2.11
C PRO A 55 -1.27 15.04 0.99
N SER A 56 -0.63 15.20 -0.18
CA SER A 56 -1.25 15.87 -1.32
C SER A 56 -2.41 15.06 -1.89
N SER A 57 -2.31 13.73 -1.88
CA SER A 57 -3.40 12.84 -2.29
C SER A 57 -4.58 12.89 -1.31
N VAL A 58 -4.32 13.07 -0.01
CA VAL A 58 -5.38 13.26 1.00
C VAL A 58 -6.15 14.55 0.74
N GLU A 59 -5.46 15.66 0.50
CA GLU A 59 -6.09 16.95 0.22
C GLU A 59 -6.86 16.94 -1.11
N ASN A 60 -6.26 16.39 -2.17
CA ASN A 60 -6.88 16.34 -3.50
C ASN A 60 -8.14 15.47 -3.55
N PHE A 61 -8.21 14.43 -2.72
CA PHE A 61 -9.34 13.49 -2.65
C PHE A 61 -10.14 13.62 -1.35
N LYS A 62 -10.03 14.76 -0.65
CA LYS A 62 -10.71 14.99 0.63
C LYS A 62 -12.23 14.92 0.54
N ASP A 63 -12.82 15.04 -0.64
CA ASP A 63 -14.26 15.00 -0.88
C ASP A 63 -14.76 13.66 -1.45
N ASP A 64 -13.84 12.77 -1.82
CA ASP A 64 -14.15 11.43 -2.31
C ASP A 64 -14.71 10.54 -1.19
N VAL A 65 -15.84 9.89 -1.46
CA VAL A 65 -16.59 9.13 -0.44
C VAL A 65 -15.83 7.89 0.01
N GLU A 66 -15.24 7.15 -0.92
CA GLU A 66 -14.49 5.92 -0.62
C GLU A 66 -13.18 6.26 0.10
N CYS A 67 -12.51 7.33 -0.29
CA CYS A 67 -11.33 7.83 0.43
C CYS A 67 -11.66 8.21 1.88
N LYS A 68 -12.78 8.92 2.13
CA LYS A 68 -13.25 9.24 3.49
C LYS A 68 -13.55 7.99 4.30
N GLN A 69 -14.23 7.01 3.70
CA GLN A 69 -14.56 5.75 4.34
C GLN A 69 -13.30 4.96 4.69
N PHE A 70 -12.38 4.81 3.74
CA PHE A 70 -11.10 4.13 3.93
C PHE A 70 -10.26 4.76 5.05
N LEU A 71 -10.15 6.09 5.11
CA LEU A 71 -9.43 6.78 6.19
C LEU A 71 -10.10 6.61 7.56
N SER A 72 -11.40 6.34 7.59
CA SER A 72 -12.17 6.11 8.83
C SER A 72 -12.25 4.62 9.21
N ASP A 73 -11.82 3.71 8.34
CA ASP A 73 -11.81 2.27 8.59
C ASP A 73 -10.59 1.88 9.44
N ASN A 74 -10.85 1.44 10.68
CA ASN A 74 -9.82 0.99 11.60
C ASN A 74 -9.02 -0.22 11.08
N LYS A 75 -9.65 -1.13 10.32
CA LYS A 75 -8.98 -2.31 9.77
C LYS A 75 -7.99 -1.90 8.67
N ALA A 76 -8.42 -1.03 7.76
CA ALA A 76 -7.54 -0.45 6.74
C ALA A 76 -6.38 0.30 7.39
N LYS A 77 -6.69 1.17 8.36
CA LYS A 77 -5.72 1.97 9.11
C LYS A 77 -4.67 1.14 9.84
N GLN A 78 -5.10 0.14 10.59
CA GLN A 78 -4.18 -0.78 11.24
C GLN A 78 -3.29 -1.51 10.23
N GLY A 79 -3.83 -1.86 9.06
CA GLY A 79 -3.11 -2.49 7.98
C GLY A 79 -1.94 -1.64 7.46
N TYR A 80 -2.21 -0.44 6.96
CA TYR A 80 -1.16 0.43 6.40
C TYR A 80 -0.25 1.08 7.46
N GLU A 81 -0.67 1.18 8.72
CA GLU A 81 0.20 1.61 9.83
C GLU A 81 1.12 0.49 10.35
N ASN A 82 0.80 -0.78 10.10
CA ASN A 82 1.53 -1.94 10.60
C ASN A 82 1.81 -2.96 9.48
N THR A 83 2.36 -2.46 8.37
CA THR A 83 2.68 -3.31 7.21
C THR A 83 3.70 -4.38 7.58
N LYS A 84 3.56 -5.56 6.98
CA LYS A 84 4.61 -6.58 7.01
C LYS A 84 5.83 -6.08 6.24
N LYS A 85 7.01 -6.53 6.61
CA LYS A 85 8.21 -6.29 5.81
C LYS A 85 8.18 -7.16 4.57
N LEU A 86 8.53 -6.63 3.40
CA LEU A 86 8.53 -7.41 2.15
C LEU A 86 9.38 -8.68 2.22
N THR A 87 10.47 -8.68 3.00
CA THR A 87 11.33 -9.86 3.18
C THR A 87 10.65 -11.04 3.88
N ASP A 88 9.52 -10.78 4.54
CA ASP A 88 8.78 -11.78 5.32
C ASP A 88 7.58 -12.34 4.55
N ILE A 89 7.39 -11.89 3.30
CA ILE A 89 6.27 -12.27 2.44
C ILE A 89 6.61 -13.53 1.66
N ASN A 90 5.72 -14.52 1.72
CA ASN A 90 5.69 -15.64 0.81
C ASN A 90 4.62 -15.38 -0.26
N VAL A 91 5.04 -15.14 -1.50
CA VAL A 91 4.16 -14.79 -2.62
C VAL A 91 3.06 -15.83 -2.87
N ASN A 92 3.33 -17.11 -2.59
CA ASN A 92 2.39 -18.22 -2.78
C ASN A 92 1.18 -18.18 -1.83
N ASP A 93 1.22 -17.36 -0.78
CA ASP A 93 0.10 -17.20 0.15
C ASP A 93 -1.02 -16.29 -0.41
N TYR A 94 -0.78 -15.64 -1.55
CA TYR A 94 -1.64 -14.62 -2.13
C TYR A 94 -2.13 -15.03 -3.52
N VAL A 95 -3.34 -14.55 -3.87
CA VAL A 95 -3.95 -14.77 -5.19
C VAL A 95 -3.88 -13.54 -6.09
N ALA A 96 -3.43 -12.41 -5.55
CA ALA A 96 -3.14 -11.18 -6.28
C ALA A 96 -2.18 -10.30 -5.46
N LEU A 97 -1.36 -9.53 -6.18
CA LEU A 97 -0.57 -8.43 -5.64
C LEU A 97 -1.13 -7.11 -6.19
N VAL A 98 -1.28 -6.11 -5.33
CA VAL A 98 -1.68 -4.75 -5.69
C VAL A 98 -0.55 -3.81 -5.28
N TYR A 99 0.22 -3.36 -6.26
CA TYR A 99 1.22 -2.31 -6.04
C TYR A 99 0.52 -0.94 -6.09
N VAL A 100 0.44 -0.29 -4.94
CA VAL A 100 -0.18 1.04 -4.83
C VAL A 100 0.83 2.08 -5.32
N GLY A 101 0.39 2.97 -6.20
CA GLY A 101 1.23 4.04 -6.75
C GLY A 101 1.35 5.24 -5.81
N GLY A 102 1.45 6.42 -6.40
CA GLY A 102 2.07 7.61 -5.78
C GLY A 102 3.51 7.78 -6.24
N HIS A 103 4.19 8.81 -5.75
CA HIS A 103 5.58 9.07 -6.17
C HIS A 103 6.61 8.30 -5.34
N GLY A 104 6.29 7.96 -4.08
CA GLY A 104 7.19 7.18 -3.21
C GLY A 104 7.70 5.87 -3.83
N PRO A 105 6.85 5.04 -4.47
CA PRO A 105 7.27 3.81 -5.17
C PRO A 105 8.42 3.97 -6.17
N CYS A 106 8.56 5.15 -6.80
CA CYS A 106 9.66 5.42 -7.74
C CYS A 106 11.02 5.49 -7.04
N PHE A 107 11.06 5.72 -5.73
CA PHE A 107 12.31 5.87 -4.96
C PHE A 107 12.75 4.61 -4.21
N ASP A 108 11.85 3.65 -4.01
CA ASP A 108 12.19 2.41 -3.31
C ASP A 108 11.73 1.14 -4.04
N LEU A 109 10.43 0.98 -4.32
CA LEU A 109 9.89 -0.27 -4.88
C LEU A 109 10.51 -0.64 -6.24
N SER A 110 10.87 0.36 -7.05
CA SER A 110 11.46 0.15 -8.37
C SER A 110 12.90 -0.37 -8.35
N GLU A 111 13.63 -0.18 -7.24
CA GLU A 111 15.03 -0.61 -7.08
C GLU A 111 15.21 -1.67 -5.98
N ASP A 112 14.18 -1.90 -5.16
CA ASP A 112 14.21 -2.90 -4.10
C ASP A 112 14.20 -4.32 -4.68
N LYS A 113 15.30 -5.05 -4.45
CA LYS A 113 15.47 -6.42 -4.96
C LYS A 113 14.40 -7.39 -4.48
N THR A 114 13.84 -7.17 -3.29
CA THR A 114 12.77 -8.02 -2.75
C THR A 114 11.48 -7.77 -3.50
N SER A 115 11.12 -6.50 -3.72
CA SER A 115 9.98 -6.04 -4.52
C SER A 115 10.05 -6.60 -5.95
N ILE A 116 11.19 -6.43 -6.62
CA ILE A 116 11.42 -6.96 -7.99
C ILE A 116 11.21 -8.47 -8.01
N LYS A 117 11.85 -9.20 -7.08
CA LYS A 117 11.72 -10.66 -6.98
C LYS A 117 10.27 -11.09 -6.73
N LEU A 118 9.55 -10.39 -5.87
CA LEU A 118 8.13 -10.67 -5.57
C LEU A 118 7.26 -10.54 -6.83
N ALA A 119 7.52 -9.53 -7.65
CA ALA A 119 6.82 -9.32 -8.91
C ALA A 119 7.21 -10.35 -10.00
N GLU A 120 8.46 -10.83 -10.00
CA GLU A 120 8.92 -11.88 -10.92
C GLU A 120 8.40 -13.27 -10.56
N GLU A 121 8.18 -13.55 -9.27
CA GLU A 121 7.73 -14.86 -8.78
C GLU A 121 6.20 -15.06 -8.82
N PHE A 122 5.42 -14.00 -9.03
CA PHE A 122 3.95 -14.04 -9.07
C PHE A 122 3.41 -14.28 -10.50
#